data_AF-A0A166NC57-F1
#
_entry.id   AF-A0A166NC57-F1
#
_cell.length_a   1.000
_cell.length_b   1.000
_cell.length_c   1.000
_cell.angle_alpha   90.00
_cell.angle_beta   90.00
_cell.angle_gamma   90.00
#
_symmetry.space_group_name_H-M   'P 1'
#
loop_
_entity.id
_entity.type
_entity.pdbx_description
1 polymer ?
#
loop_
_entity_poly.entity_id
_entity_poly.type
_entity_poly.pdbx_seq_one_letter_code
_entity_poly.pdbx_strand_id
1 'polypeptide(L)'
;MRAIITLVFFAIWCHCAVAVPSWANIRKRGDDGKYFHEPGTTDLLGHYDSRFFKTTVMEQERKDTLKYLVKAYLTFFEEQHLETWIAHGTLLGWWWNGKILPWDWDVDVQVAHHTLLYIGEHLNRTTTTYTADDGTKRSYLLDINPHSKVTGREDGKNIIDARFIDTHNGLYIDITGLHESDPAKEPGVIQCKNKHKYHVSDIFPLRKSQFEGVHAWIPYRYNEILVEEYPKGLSSMSHYDHDWDPKTQQWIPNKKYNDEAAERDADAQRFREELDKKKDPSEQPDQPEQHKNEGDKPDTEKRDEDDISDEKLQQQAP
;
A
#
# COMPACT_ATOMS: atom_id res chain seq x y z
N MET A 1 2.89 -6.50 -56.98
CA MET A 1 3.18 -5.81 -55.70
C MET A 1 2.97 -6.81 -54.58
N ARG A 2 4.06 -7.26 -53.95
CA ARG A 2 4.05 -8.21 -52.83
C ARG A 2 3.83 -7.41 -51.55
N ALA A 3 2.71 -7.64 -50.85
CA ALA A 3 2.47 -7.09 -49.53
C ALA A 3 3.05 -8.06 -48.48
N ILE A 4 4.09 -7.61 -47.78
CA ILE A 4 4.73 -8.30 -46.67
C ILE A 4 3.84 -8.08 -45.45
N ILE A 5 3.19 -9.14 -44.98
CA ILE A 5 2.49 -9.16 -43.69
C ILE A 5 3.53 -9.51 -42.64
N THR A 6 4.02 -8.50 -41.92
CA THR A 6 4.89 -8.70 -40.76
C THR A 6 4.02 -9.07 -39.56
N LEU A 7 3.89 -10.38 -39.32
CA LEU A 7 3.40 -10.94 -38.06
C LEU A 7 4.46 -10.70 -36.99
N VAL A 8 4.24 -9.72 -36.12
CA VAL A 8 5.04 -9.55 -34.90
C VAL A 8 4.32 -10.26 -33.77
N PHE A 9 4.71 -11.51 -33.54
CA PHE A 9 4.45 -12.22 -32.28
C PHE A 9 5.42 -11.67 -31.23
N PHE A 10 4.90 -10.94 -30.24
CA PHE A 10 5.58 -10.81 -28.95
C PHE A 10 4.78 -11.59 -27.92
N ALA A 11 5.07 -12.90 -27.85
CA ALA A 11 4.82 -13.70 -26.67
C ALA A 11 6.01 -13.47 -25.73
N ILE A 12 5.85 -12.59 -24.74
CA ILE A 12 6.72 -12.58 -23.56
C ILE A 12 5.93 -13.28 -22.46
N TRP A 13 6.15 -14.58 -22.38
CA TRP A 13 5.69 -15.41 -21.27
C TRP A 13 6.66 -15.14 -20.11
N CYS A 14 6.30 -14.20 -19.24
CA CYS A 14 7.02 -14.01 -17.98
C CYS A 14 6.35 -14.90 -16.93
N HIS A 15 6.79 -16.16 -16.83
CA HIS A 15 6.60 -16.92 -15.61
C HIS A 15 7.56 -16.33 -14.57
N CYS A 16 7.15 -15.27 -13.90
CA CYS A 16 7.74 -14.92 -12.62
C CYS A 16 7.20 -15.93 -11.62
N ALA A 17 7.98 -16.97 -11.32
CA ALA A 17 7.80 -17.69 -10.07
C ALA A 17 7.91 -16.66 -8.94
N VAL A 18 6.78 -16.32 -8.32
CA VAL A 18 6.74 -15.38 -7.20
C VAL A 18 7.44 -16.08 -6.05
N ALA A 19 8.66 -15.64 -5.73
CA ALA A 19 9.34 -16.08 -4.53
C ALA A 19 8.50 -15.61 -3.33
N VAL A 20 7.95 -16.56 -2.57
CA VAL A 20 7.30 -16.28 -1.28
C VAL A 20 8.26 -15.42 -0.45
N PRO A 21 7.87 -14.22 -0.01
CA PRO A 21 8.75 -13.36 0.74
C PRO A 21 9.17 -14.04 2.04
N SER A 22 10.45 -14.43 2.14
CA SER A 22 11.04 -14.85 3.41
C SER A 22 10.89 -13.72 4.43
N TRP A 23 10.47 -14.08 5.64
CA TRP A 23 10.40 -13.21 6.82
C TRP A 23 11.69 -12.39 7.06
N ALA A 24 12.83 -12.81 6.49
CA ALA A 24 14.08 -12.05 6.52
C ALA A 24 13.98 -10.64 5.91
N ASN A 25 12.96 -10.34 5.10
CA ASN A 25 12.71 -9.03 4.50
C ASN A 25 11.75 -8.12 5.29
N ILE A 26 11.24 -8.53 6.46
CA ILE A 26 10.57 -7.61 7.37
C ILE A 26 11.66 -6.68 7.92
N ARG A 27 11.80 -5.49 7.32
CA ARG A 27 12.81 -4.49 7.70
C ARG A 27 12.72 -4.21 9.20
N LYS A 28 13.83 -4.44 9.93
CA LYS A 28 14.02 -3.89 11.28
C LYS A 28 13.84 -2.37 11.19
N ARG A 29 12.98 -1.80 12.05
CA ARG A 29 12.75 -0.35 12.18
C ARG A 29 14.08 0.35 12.44
N GLY A 30 14.63 1.00 11.41
CA GLY A 30 15.59 2.08 11.56
C GLY A 30 14.84 3.41 11.45
N ASP A 31 15.36 4.45 12.09
CA ASP A 31 14.87 5.82 11.91
C ASP A 31 15.27 6.32 10.51
N ASP A 32 14.51 5.90 9.50
CA ASP A 32 14.69 6.32 8.12
C ASP A 32 13.89 7.58 7.78
N GLY A 33 13.22 8.20 8.77
CA GLY A 33 12.40 9.39 8.61
C GLY A 33 11.05 9.17 7.90
N LYS A 34 10.69 7.92 7.56
CA LYS A 34 9.35 7.59 7.05
C LYS A 34 8.36 7.49 8.22
N TYR A 35 7.16 8.06 8.07
CA TYR A 35 6.14 7.99 9.13
C TYR A 35 5.28 6.73 9.05
N PHE A 36 4.73 6.45 7.87
CA PHE A 36 3.89 5.27 7.63
C PHE A 36 4.73 4.11 7.13
N HIS A 37 4.56 2.93 7.70
CA HIS A 37 5.35 1.75 7.35
C HIS A 37 4.45 0.57 7.02
N GLU A 38 4.77 -0.07 5.92
CA GLU A 38 4.16 -1.30 5.42
C GLU A 38 5.01 -2.51 5.81
N PRO A 39 4.40 -3.69 6.04
CA PRO A 39 5.14 -4.91 6.37
C PRO A 39 6.03 -5.40 5.22
N GLY A 40 5.78 -4.95 3.99
CA GLY A 40 6.59 -5.25 2.82
C GLY A 40 6.28 -4.30 1.67
N THR A 41 6.95 -4.50 0.53
CA THR A 41 6.80 -3.66 -0.67
C THR A 41 6.14 -4.39 -1.84
N THR A 42 5.66 -5.62 -1.63
CA THR A 42 4.94 -6.41 -2.64
C THR A 42 3.46 -6.02 -2.64
N ASP A 43 2.71 -6.26 -3.71
CA ASP A 43 1.26 -6.00 -3.75
C ASP A 43 0.50 -6.71 -2.61
N LEU A 44 1.00 -7.86 -2.16
CA LEU A 44 0.41 -8.61 -1.04
C LEU A 44 0.69 -7.96 0.34
N LEU A 45 1.74 -7.15 0.48
CA LEU A 45 2.17 -6.59 1.78
C LEU A 45 2.22 -5.06 1.82
N GLY A 46 2.12 -4.40 0.67
CA GLY A 46 2.32 -2.96 0.50
C GLY A 46 1.13 -2.08 0.85
N HIS A 47 -0.02 -2.69 1.18
CA HIS A 47 -1.26 -1.96 1.46
C HIS A 47 -1.75 -2.15 2.90
N TYR A 48 -0.83 -2.47 3.83
CA TYR A 48 -1.14 -2.63 5.25
C TYR A 48 -0.31 -1.71 6.12
N ASP A 49 -0.92 -1.13 7.15
CA ASP A 49 -0.21 -0.46 8.22
C ASP A 49 0.43 -1.52 9.13
N SER A 50 1.75 -1.50 9.20
CA SER A 50 2.55 -2.47 9.96
C SER A 50 2.23 -2.55 11.45
N ARG A 51 1.58 -1.53 12.05
CA ARG A 51 1.19 -1.55 13.47
C ARG A 51 -0.02 -2.45 13.71
N PHE A 52 -0.89 -2.61 12.73
CA PHE A 52 -2.12 -3.39 12.82
C PHE A 52 -2.09 -4.66 11.96
N PHE A 53 -1.10 -4.80 11.08
CA PHE A 53 -0.87 -6.00 10.29
C PHE A 53 -0.61 -7.22 11.18
N LYS A 54 -1.39 -8.28 10.95
CA LYS A 54 -1.26 -9.57 11.64
C LYS A 54 -0.91 -10.69 10.66
N THR A 55 -1.61 -10.71 9.54
CA THR A 55 -1.50 -11.68 8.46
C THR A 55 -2.14 -11.05 7.22
N THR A 56 -1.87 -11.62 6.06
CA THR A 56 -2.51 -11.24 4.81
C THR A 56 -3.97 -11.71 4.81
N VAL A 57 -4.83 -10.90 4.21
CA VAL A 57 -6.25 -11.25 4.04
C VAL A 57 -6.46 -11.97 2.71
N MET A 58 -7.43 -12.88 2.69
CA MET A 58 -7.89 -13.51 1.46
C MET A 58 -8.70 -12.53 0.60
N GLU A 59 -8.95 -12.86 -0.65
CA GLU A 59 -9.57 -11.95 -1.60
C GLU A 59 -10.95 -11.43 -1.16
N GLN A 60 -11.83 -12.32 -0.67
CA GLN A 60 -13.15 -11.91 -0.21
C GLN A 60 -13.06 -11.01 1.04
N GLU A 61 -12.16 -11.35 1.97
CA GLU A 61 -11.93 -10.56 3.18
C GLU A 61 -11.36 -9.17 2.84
N ARG A 62 -10.49 -9.06 1.83
CA ARG A 62 -9.99 -7.80 1.29
C ARG A 62 -11.14 -6.95 0.75
N LYS A 63 -11.97 -7.51 -0.14
CA LYS A 63 -13.12 -6.82 -0.75
C LYS A 63 -14.07 -6.28 0.32
N ASP A 64 -14.41 -7.12 1.31
CA ASP A 64 -15.30 -6.72 2.41
C ASP A 64 -14.67 -5.66 3.30
N THR A 65 -13.36 -5.78 3.61
CA THR A 65 -12.65 -4.78 4.41
C THR A 65 -12.61 -3.43 3.71
N LEU A 66 -12.20 -3.37 2.43
CA LEU A 66 -12.12 -2.10 1.69
C LEU A 66 -13.50 -1.45 1.54
N LYS A 67 -14.54 -2.25 1.32
CA LYS A 67 -15.93 -1.76 1.28
C LYS A 67 -16.36 -1.16 2.62
N TYR A 68 -16.12 -1.83 3.74
CA TYR A 68 -16.45 -1.29 5.07
C TYR A 68 -15.64 -0.05 5.41
N LEU A 69 -14.36 -0.07 5.05
CA LEU A 69 -13.42 1.02 5.24
C LEU A 69 -13.87 2.30 4.53
N VAL A 70 -14.22 2.23 3.23
CA VAL A 70 -14.68 3.42 2.49
C VAL A 70 -16.05 3.91 2.97
N LYS A 71 -16.98 3.00 3.29
CA LYS A 71 -18.28 3.37 3.87
C LYS A 71 -18.10 4.09 5.21
N ALA A 72 -17.21 3.57 6.07
CA ALA A 72 -16.90 4.17 7.36
C ALA A 72 -16.24 5.54 7.23
N TYR A 73 -15.27 5.68 6.33
CA TYR A 73 -14.57 6.95 6.07
C TYR A 73 -15.53 8.04 5.58
N LEU A 74 -16.31 7.76 4.54
CA LEU A 74 -17.22 8.73 3.94
C LEU A 74 -18.32 9.15 4.94
N THR A 75 -18.84 8.19 5.71
CA THR A 75 -19.81 8.47 6.78
C THR A 75 -19.19 9.35 7.88
N PHE A 76 -17.98 9.01 8.34
CA PHE A 76 -17.28 9.78 9.36
C PHE A 76 -17.01 11.23 8.90
N PHE A 77 -16.55 11.43 7.66
CA PHE A 77 -16.33 12.79 7.12
C PHE A 77 -17.64 13.57 6.97
N GLU A 78 -18.74 12.92 6.54
CA GLU A 78 -20.06 13.57 6.48
C GLU A 78 -20.56 13.99 7.88
N GLU A 79 -20.42 13.11 8.88
CA GLU A 79 -20.80 13.38 10.29
C GLU A 79 -19.97 14.48 10.95
N GLN A 80 -18.67 14.57 10.60
CA GLN A 80 -17.79 15.64 11.08
C GLN A 80 -17.94 16.95 10.28
N HIS A 81 -18.82 16.99 9.27
CA HIS A 81 -18.99 18.10 8.35
C HIS A 81 -17.69 18.52 7.64
N LEU A 82 -16.89 17.53 7.26
CA LEU A 82 -15.61 17.71 6.58
C LEU A 82 -15.74 17.45 5.07
N GLU A 83 -15.05 18.27 4.29
CA GLU A 83 -14.98 18.10 2.84
C GLU A 83 -13.88 17.09 2.46
N THR A 84 -14.24 16.09 1.67
CA THR A 84 -13.34 15.10 1.07
C THR A 84 -13.95 14.61 -0.24
N TRP A 85 -13.15 14.11 -1.17
CA TRP A 85 -13.62 13.46 -2.39
C TRP A 85 -12.77 12.25 -2.75
N ILE A 86 -13.38 11.31 -3.45
CA ILE A 86 -12.68 10.14 -3.99
C ILE A 86 -11.79 10.56 -5.18
N ALA A 87 -10.61 9.96 -5.30
CA ALA A 87 -9.60 10.30 -6.30
C ALA A 87 -8.99 9.04 -6.94
N HIS A 88 -8.15 9.23 -7.96
CA HIS A 88 -7.31 8.18 -8.55
C HIS A 88 -8.11 6.91 -8.92
N GLY A 89 -7.64 5.71 -8.53
CA GLY A 89 -8.29 4.43 -8.84
C GLY A 89 -9.69 4.32 -8.25
N THR A 90 -9.92 4.93 -7.09
CA THR A 90 -11.24 4.97 -6.44
C THR A 90 -12.24 5.78 -7.26
N LEU A 91 -11.82 6.93 -7.81
CA LEU A 91 -12.66 7.72 -8.72
C LEU A 91 -12.91 6.98 -10.05
N LEU A 92 -11.93 6.20 -10.54
CA LEU A 92 -12.11 5.38 -11.73
C LEU A 92 -13.14 4.26 -11.50
N GLY A 93 -13.07 3.55 -10.37
CA GLY A 93 -14.08 2.57 -9.98
C GLY A 93 -15.47 3.18 -9.87
N TRP A 94 -15.56 4.39 -9.30
CA TRP A 94 -16.79 5.16 -9.26
C TRP A 94 -17.38 5.41 -10.66
N TRP A 95 -16.55 5.81 -11.62
CA TRP A 95 -16.99 6.11 -12.98
C TRP A 95 -17.64 4.91 -13.68
N TRP A 96 -17.14 3.69 -13.42
CA TRP A 96 -17.67 2.47 -14.03
C TRP A 96 -19.03 2.04 -13.47
N ASN A 97 -19.13 1.85 -12.16
CA ASN A 97 -20.38 1.41 -11.52
C ASN A 97 -20.56 1.86 -10.06
N GLY A 98 -19.81 2.88 -9.62
CA GLY A 98 -19.91 3.34 -8.25
C GLY A 98 -19.31 2.38 -7.22
N LYS A 99 -18.39 1.48 -7.62
CA LYS A 99 -17.77 0.47 -6.74
C LYS A 99 -16.26 0.47 -6.83
N ILE A 100 -15.62 -0.11 -5.83
CA ILE A 100 -14.17 -0.37 -5.85
C ILE A 100 -13.85 -1.33 -7.02
N LEU A 101 -12.76 -1.07 -7.74
CA LEU A 101 -12.32 -1.96 -8.81
C LEU A 101 -11.92 -3.33 -8.20
N PRO A 102 -12.32 -4.47 -8.77
CA PRO A 102 -12.11 -5.77 -8.13
C PRO A 102 -10.65 -6.14 -7.81
N TRP A 103 -9.69 -5.55 -8.52
CA TRP A 103 -8.25 -5.77 -8.36
C TRP A 103 -7.57 -4.72 -7.47
N ASP A 104 -8.25 -3.64 -7.09
CA ASP A 104 -7.67 -2.51 -6.35
C ASP A 104 -7.40 -2.88 -4.89
N TRP A 105 -6.19 -2.62 -4.40
CA TRP A 105 -5.80 -2.99 -3.03
C TRP A 105 -5.97 -1.86 -2.02
N ASP A 106 -6.10 -0.63 -2.48
CA ASP A 106 -6.23 0.58 -1.69
C ASP A 106 -7.43 1.40 -2.12
N VAL A 107 -7.70 2.42 -1.30
CA VAL A 107 -8.69 3.45 -1.57
C VAL A 107 -7.98 4.78 -1.39
N ASP A 108 -8.15 5.65 -2.38
CA ASP A 108 -7.53 6.96 -2.45
C ASP A 108 -8.57 8.06 -2.35
N VAL A 109 -8.31 8.98 -1.44
CA VAL A 109 -9.14 10.17 -1.26
C VAL A 109 -8.27 11.41 -1.13
N GLN A 110 -8.88 12.54 -1.46
CA GLN A 110 -8.24 13.83 -1.40
C GLN A 110 -9.06 14.80 -0.54
N VAL A 111 -8.34 15.72 0.10
CA VAL A 111 -8.92 16.80 0.89
C VAL A 111 -8.25 18.13 0.52
N ALA A 112 -8.97 19.23 0.71
CA ALA A 112 -8.36 20.54 0.62
C ALA A 112 -7.35 20.76 1.76
N HIS A 113 -6.33 21.59 1.54
CA HIS A 113 -5.29 21.87 2.54
C HIS A 113 -5.86 22.33 3.90
N HIS A 114 -6.89 23.18 3.88
CA HIS A 114 -7.50 23.66 5.12
C HIS A 114 -8.17 22.52 5.92
N THR A 115 -8.83 21.57 5.24
CA THR A 115 -9.37 20.37 5.87
C THR A 115 -8.25 19.52 6.46
N LEU A 116 -7.14 19.34 5.73
CA LEU A 116 -5.97 18.59 6.23
C LEU A 116 -5.39 19.21 7.52
N LEU A 117 -5.27 20.54 7.56
CA LEU A 117 -4.83 21.25 8.76
C LEU A 117 -5.82 21.04 9.92
N TYR A 118 -7.11 21.17 9.67
CA TYR A 118 -8.15 20.98 10.68
C TYR A 118 -8.14 19.57 11.28
N ILE A 119 -8.11 18.53 10.44
CA ILE A 119 -8.08 17.15 10.95
C ILE A 119 -6.77 16.85 11.68
N GLY A 120 -5.66 17.46 11.26
CA GLY A 120 -4.36 17.38 11.94
C GLY A 120 -4.36 17.97 13.35
N GLU A 121 -5.06 19.09 13.55
CA GLU A 121 -5.11 19.79 14.83
C GLU A 121 -6.16 19.21 15.79
N HIS A 122 -7.31 18.80 15.27
CA HIS A 122 -8.47 18.48 16.10
C HIS A 122 -8.87 17.00 16.11
N LEU A 123 -8.52 16.24 15.07
CA LEU A 123 -8.99 14.86 14.90
C LEU A 123 -7.87 13.83 14.76
N ASN A 124 -6.60 14.23 14.86
CA ASN A 124 -5.49 13.31 14.78
C ASN A 124 -5.56 12.29 15.93
N ARG A 125 -5.35 11.01 15.59
CA ARG A 125 -5.48 9.84 16.49
C ARG A 125 -6.89 9.54 16.98
N THR A 126 -7.92 10.17 16.43
CA THR A 126 -9.30 9.80 16.75
C THR A 126 -9.61 8.39 16.25
N THR A 127 -10.40 7.67 17.03
CA THR A 127 -10.92 6.37 16.63
C THR A 127 -12.43 6.45 16.45
N THR A 128 -12.94 5.71 15.48
CA THR A 128 -14.39 5.57 15.23
C THR A 128 -14.74 4.11 15.01
N THR A 129 -16.00 3.76 15.27
CA THR A 129 -16.53 2.42 15.04
C THR A 129 -17.65 2.48 14.02
N TYR A 130 -17.55 1.65 13.00
CA TYR A 130 -18.60 1.45 12.01
C TYR A 130 -19.25 0.09 12.23
N THR A 131 -20.57 0.03 12.03
CA THR A 131 -21.32 -1.23 12.03
C THR A 131 -21.89 -1.43 10.62
N ALA A 132 -21.48 -2.50 9.95
CA ALA A 132 -21.98 -2.87 8.64
C ALA A 132 -23.43 -3.42 8.72
N ASP A 133 -24.06 -3.53 7.55
CA ASP A 133 -25.47 -3.96 7.44
C ASP A 133 -25.70 -5.39 7.95
N ASP A 134 -24.66 -6.23 7.92
CA ASP A 134 -24.64 -7.60 8.44
C ASP A 134 -24.38 -7.67 9.97
N GLY A 135 -24.20 -6.52 10.62
CA GLY A 135 -23.87 -6.41 12.05
C GLY A 135 -22.37 -6.48 12.38
N THR A 136 -21.51 -6.66 11.38
CA THR A 136 -20.05 -6.67 11.56
C THR A 136 -19.57 -5.31 12.06
N LYS A 137 -18.83 -5.29 13.17
CA LYS A 137 -18.24 -4.07 13.73
C LYS A 137 -16.76 -3.97 13.41
N ARG A 138 -16.34 -2.80 12.94
CA ARG A 138 -14.93 -2.47 12.65
C ARG A 138 -14.56 -1.17 13.36
N SER A 139 -13.32 -1.08 13.82
CA SER A 139 -12.77 0.11 14.45
C SER A 139 -11.66 0.68 13.60
N TYR A 140 -11.70 1.99 13.40
CA TYR A 140 -10.79 2.71 12.53
C TYR A 140 -10.03 3.78 13.29
N LEU A 141 -8.79 4.02 12.88
CA LEU A 141 -7.93 5.10 13.38
C LEU A 141 -7.71 6.13 12.26
N LEU A 142 -8.03 7.39 12.51
CA LEU A 142 -7.56 8.51 11.69
C LEU A 142 -6.17 8.94 12.18
N ASP A 143 -5.14 8.72 11.38
CA ASP A 143 -3.74 9.00 11.73
C ASP A 143 -3.14 10.01 10.76
N ILE A 144 -2.71 11.17 11.28
CA ILE A 144 -2.18 12.26 10.45
C ILE A 144 -0.67 12.27 10.54
N ASN A 145 -0.01 12.24 9.38
CA ASN A 145 1.44 12.33 9.27
C ASN A 145 1.90 13.71 9.75
N PRO A 146 2.85 13.82 10.70
CA PRO A 146 3.41 15.12 11.11
C PRO A 146 4.01 15.95 9.95
N HIS A 147 4.47 15.29 8.89
CA HIS A 147 4.97 15.93 7.68
C HIS A 147 3.86 16.50 6.78
N SER A 148 2.58 16.32 7.10
CA SER A 148 1.42 16.88 6.37
C SER A 148 1.43 18.40 6.27
N LYS A 149 2.12 19.08 7.19
CA LYS A 149 2.26 20.55 7.20
C LYS A 149 3.22 21.07 6.12
N VAL A 150 4.05 20.20 5.55
CA VAL A 150 4.97 20.53 4.46
C VAL A 150 4.25 20.34 3.13
N THR A 151 4.27 21.33 2.26
CA THR A 151 3.58 21.31 0.95
C THR A 151 4.42 20.64 -0.16
N GLY A 152 5.74 20.54 0.01
CA GLY A 152 6.64 19.96 -1.00
C GLY A 152 6.82 18.44 -0.90
N ARG A 153 7.19 17.82 -2.03
CA ARG A 153 7.83 16.49 -2.04
C ARG A 153 9.26 16.66 -1.51
N GLU A 154 9.51 16.19 -0.29
CA GLU A 154 10.86 16.16 0.29
C GLU A 154 11.67 14.99 -0.30
N ASP A 155 12.06 14.02 0.53
CA ASP A 155 12.82 12.83 0.13
C ASP A 155 11.94 11.70 -0.47
N GLY A 156 10.63 11.95 -0.61
CA GLY A 156 9.65 11.00 -1.15
C GLY A 156 9.15 9.95 -0.15
N LYS A 157 9.56 9.99 1.12
CA LYS A 157 9.10 9.02 2.14
C LYS A 157 7.74 9.38 2.72
N ASN A 158 7.42 10.68 2.79
CA ASN A 158 6.21 11.20 3.42
C ASN A 158 5.26 11.86 2.40
N ILE A 159 4.98 11.14 1.31
CA ILE A 159 4.06 11.58 0.25
C ILE A 159 2.60 11.56 0.74
N ILE A 160 2.23 10.58 1.57
CA ILE A 160 0.89 10.46 2.13
C ILE A 160 0.76 11.31 3.39
N ASP A 161 -0.29 12.13 3.43
CA ASP A 161 -0.52 13.11 4.50
C ASP A 161 -1.28 12.52 5.69
N ALA A 162 -2.16 11.56 5.45
CA ALA A 162 -2.92 10.88 6.48
C ALA A 162 -3.42 9.52 6.03
N ARG A 163 -3.77 8.67 7.00
CA ARG A 163 -4.42 7.38 6.77
C ARG A 163 -5.66 7.22 7.62
N PHE A 164 -6.67 6.58 7.05
CA PHE A 164 -7.80 6.03 7.80
C PHE A 164 -7.65 4.52 7.83
N ILE A 165 -7.34 3.95 9.00
CA ILE A 165 -6.76 2.59 9.11
C ILE A 165 -7.73 1.65 9.80
N ASP A 166 -8.03 0.50 9.20
CA ASP A 166 -8.70 -0.61 9.89
C ASP A 166 -7.75 -1.21 10.94
N THR A 167 -8.10 -1.05 12.21
CA THR A 167 -7.29 -1.54 13.32
C THR A 167 -7.33 -3.07 13.49
N HIS A 168 -8.20 -3.75 12.75
CA HIS A 168 -8.33 -5.20 12.78
C HIS A 168 -7.20 -5.91 12.03
N ASN A 169 -6.92 -5.48 10.80
CA ASN A 169 -5.95 -6.12 9.89
C ASN A 169 -4.91 -5.16 9.29
N GLY A 170 -5.10 -3.84 9.42
CA GLY A 170 -4.18 -2.82 8.95
C GLY A 170 -4.42 -2.29 7.55
N LEU A 171 -5.43 -2.75 6.80
CA LEU A 171 -5.81 -2.11 5.54
C LEU A 171 -6.23 -0.65 5.78
N TYR A 172 -5.94 0.25 4.84
CA TYR A 172 -6.15 1.68 5.05
C TYR A 172 -6.59 2.41 3.78
N ILE A 173 -7.10 3.63 3.98
CA ILE A 173 -7.31 4.64 2.95
C ILE A 173 -6.13 5.61 3.03
N ASP A 174 -5.52 5.91 1.88
CA ASP A 174 -4.54 6.99 1.77
C ASP A 174 -5.27 8.31 1.53
N ILE A 175 -4.99 9.29 2.38
CA ILE A 175 -5.57 10.64 2.31
C ILE A 175 -4.46 11.60 1.90
N THR A 176 -4.67 12.33 0.81
CA THR A 176 -3.71 13.32 0.30
C THR A 176 -4.31 14.73 0.30
N GLY A 177 -3.52 15.71 0.74
CA GLY A 177 -3.91 17.11 0.76
C GLY A 177 -3.54 17.83 -0.54
N LEU A 178 -4.49 18.58 -1.09
CA LEU A 178 -4.22 19.52 -2.19
C LEU A 178 -3.96 20.93 -1.64
N HIS A 179 -2.83 21.50 -2.02
CA HIS A 179 -2.41 22.86 -1.65
C HIS A 179 -1.99 23.64 -2.90
N GLU A 180 -2.05 24.97 -2.83
CA GLU A 180 -1.54 25.83 -3.90
C GLU A 180 -0.01 25.82 -3.90
N SER A 181 0.61 25.53 -5.05
CA SER A 181 2.03 25.21 -5.13
C SER A 181 2.93 26.44 -5.34
N ASP A 182 2.57 27.30 -6.29
CA ASP A 182 3.28 28.55 -6.61
C ASP A 182 2.26 29.57 -7.16
N PRO A 183 1.51 30.28 -6.29
CA PRO A 183 0.48 31.23 -6.72
C PRO A 183 1.01 32.35 -7.63
N ALA A 184 2.32 32.64 -7.56
CA ALA A 184 2.94 33.68 -8.38
C ALA A 184 3.22 33.21 -9.82
N LYS A 185 3.49 31.91 -10.03
CA LYS A 185 3.77 31.35 -11.36
C LYS A 185 2.59 30.60 -11.97
N GLU A 186 1.82 29.88 -11.17
CA GLU A 186 0.71 29.03 -11.56
C GLU A 186 -0.53 29.33 -10.69
N PRO A 187 -1.08 30.57 -10.73
CA PRO A 187 -2.21 30.94 -9.90
C PRO A 187 -3.41 30.02 -10.13
N GLY A 188 -4.02 29.54 -9.04
CA GLY A 188 -5.18 28.64 -9.11
C GLY A 188 -4.85 27.20 -9.51
N VAL A 189 -3.57 26.80 -9.47
CA VAL A 189 -3.15 25.40 -9.55
C VAL A 189 -2.89 24.86 -8.16
N ILE A 190 -3.59 23.77 -7.83
CA ILE A 190 -3.40 23.02 -6.59
C ILE A 190 -2.75 21.67 -6.89
N GLN A 191 -1.94 21.18 -5.97
CA GLN A 191 -1.22 19.93 -6.17
C GLN A 191 -1.12 19.11 -4.88
N CYS A 192 -0.92 17.80 -5.04
CA CYS A 192 -0.48 16.93 -3.95
C CYS A 192 1.05 16.77 -3.96
N LYS A 193 1.60 16.16 -2.90
CA LYS A 193 3.04 15.87 -2.78
C LYS A 193 3.57 14.90 -3.85
N ASN A 194 2.70 14.11 -4.49
CA ASN A 194 3.12 13.26 -5.59
C ASN A 194 3.13 13.96 -6.96
N LYS A 195 2.95 15.29 -6.98
CA LYS A 195 2.95 16.13 -8.20
C LYS A 195 1.74 15.94 -9.12
N HIS A 196 0.65 15.33 -8.65
CA HIS A 196 -0.63 15.47 -9.34
C HIS A 196 -1.10 16.92 -9.16
N LYS A 197 -1.33 17.60 -10.29
CA LYS A 197 -1.74 19.00 -10.36
C LYS A 197 -3.14 19.10 -10.93
N TYR A 198 -3.91 20.05 -10.43
CA TYR A 198 -5.25 20.34 -10.89
C TYR A 198 -5.45 21.85 -10.90
N HIS A 199 -6.26 22.37 -11.82
CA HIS A 199 -6.83 23.69 -11.60
C HIS A 199 -7.90 23.60 -10.52
N VAL A 200 -8.07 24.66 -9.72
CA VAL A 200 -9.15 24.74 -8.72
C VAL A 200 -10.52 24.45 -9.36
N SER A 201 -10.74 24.87 -10.60
CA SER A 201 -11.97 24.62 -11.37
C SER A 201 -12.15 23.17 -11.83
N ASP A 202 -11.10 22.33 -11.79
CA ASP A 202 -11.23 20.91 -12.09
C ASP A 202 -11.85 20.16 -10.90
N ILE A 203 -11.55 20.60 -9.67
CA ILE A 203 -12.05 20.02 -8.43
C ILE A 203 -13.39 20.66 -8.03
N PHE A 204 -13.47 21.99 -7.99
CA PHE A 204 -14.58 22.72 -7.39
C PHE A 204 -15.53 23.37 -8.42
N PRO A 205 -16.85 23.43 -8.13
CA PRO A 205 -17.52 22.85 -6.96
C PRO A 205 -17.60 21.32 -7.07
N LEU A 206 -17.44 20.64 -5.93
CA LEU A 206 -17.60 19.19 -5.88
C LEU A 206 -19.03 18.78 -6.26
N ARG A 207 -19.17 17.58 -6.82
CA ARG A 207 -20.46 17.01 -7.21
C ARG A 207 -20.84 15.89 -6.25
N LYS A 208 -22.09 15.91 -5.77
CA LYS A 208 -22.61 14.84 -4.91
C LYS A 208 -22.96 13.62 -5.76
N SER A 209 -22.57 12.44 -5.29
CA SER A 209 -22.81 11.15 -5.94
C SER A 209 -22.93 10.04 -4.89
N GLN A 210 -22.83 8.77 -5.32
CA GLN A 210 -22.74 7.62 -4.45
C GLN A 210 -21.56 6.71 -4.81
N PHE A 211 -20.94 6.11 -3.80
CA PHE A 211 -19.88 5.11 -3.94
C PHE A 211 -20.07 4.03 -2.88
N GLU A 212 -20.03 2.75 -3.28
CA GLU A 212 -20.33 1.59 -2.40
C GLU A 212 -21.67 1.73 -1.63
N GLY A 213 -22.63 2.44 -2.23
CA GLY A 213 -23.97 2.66 -1.68
C GLY A 213 -24.08 3.76 -0.61
N VAL A 214 -23.02 4.54 -0.35
CA VAL A 214 -23.07 5.71 0.55
C VAL A 214 -22.82 7.01 -0.22
N HIS A 215 -23.14 8.17 0.39
CA HIS A 215 -22.83 9.46 -0.22
C HIS A 215 -21.33 9.63 -0.42
N ALA A 216 -20.95 10.14 -1.59
CA ALA A 216 -19.57 10.49 -1.92
C ALA A 216 -19.54 11.80 -2.70
N TRP A 217 -18.44 12.54 -2.58
CA TRP A 217 -18.14 13.68 -3.43
C TRP A 217 -17.11 13.29 -4.48
N ILE A 218 -17.26 13.88 -5.66
CA ILE A 218 -16.34 13.75 -6.79
C ILE A 218 -15.93 15.12 -7.31
N PRO A 219 -14.76 15.24 -7.98
CA PRO A 219 -14.35 16.46 -8.67
C PRO A 219 -15.37 16.95 -9.72
N TYR A 220 -15.41 18.26 -9.96
CA TYR A 220 -16.29 18.86 -10.98
C TYR A 220 -16.02 18.31 -12.38
N ARG A 221 -14.75 18.30 -12.80
CA ARG A 221 -14.24 17.83 -14.10
C ARG A 221 -13.60 16.45 -13.99
N TYR A 222 -14.28 15.53 -13.29
CA TYR A 222 -13.79 14.17 -13.09
C TYR A 222 -13.40 13.47 -14.39
N ASN A 223 -14.07 13.74 -15.51
CA ASN A 223 -13.82 13.05 -16.77
C ASN A 223 -12.45 13.42 -17.33
N GLU A 224 -12.11 14.70 -17.33
CA GLU A 224 -10.80 15.18 -17.78
C GLU A 224 -9.68 14.71 -16.87
N ILE A 225 -9.89 14.77 -15.55
CA ILE A 225 -8.95 14.22 -14.56
C ILE A 225 -8.67 12.74 -14.85
N LEU A 226 -9.72 11.92 -15.03
CA LEU A 226 -9.55 10.50 -15.28
C LEU A 226 -8.96 10.19 -16.66
N VAL A 227 -9.26 10.96 -17.71
CA VAL A 227 -8.67 10.75 -19.04
C VAL A 227 -7.18 11.11 -19.05
N GLU A 228 -6.79 12.15 -18.31
CA GLU A 228 -5.39 12.53 -18.17
C GLU A 228 -4.60 11.47 -17.40
N GLU A 229 -5.16 10.97 -16.29
CA GLU A 229 -4.51 9.98 -15.44
C GLU A 229 -4.56 8.55 -16.03
N TYR A 230 -5.69 8.19 -16.64
CA TYR A 230 -5.96 6.88 -17.23
C TYR A 230 -6.46 7.01 -18.68
N PRO A 231 -5.58 7.25 -19.67
CA PRO A 231 -5.98 7.49 -21.07
C PRO A 231 -6.84 6.40 -21.71
N LYS A 232 -6.79 5.17 -21.18
CA LYS A 232 -7.63 4.03 -21.61
C LYS A 232 -8.61 3.55 -20.54
N GLY A 233 -8.58 4.12 -19.35
CA GLY A 233 -9.33 3.64 -18.18
C GLY A 233 -10.84 3.69 -18.37
N LEU A 234 -11.32 4.63 -19.19
CA LEU A 234 -12.74 4.85 -19.46
C LEU A 234 -13.27 4.05 -20.67
N SER A 235 -12.37 3.44 -21.46
CA SER A 235 -12.75 2.75 -22.70
C SER A 235 -12.34 1.29 -22.74
N SER A 236 -11.35 0.88 -21.94
CA SER A 236 -10.89 -0.51 -21.90
C SER A 236 -11.90 -1.36 -21.16
N MET A 237 -12.59 -2.25 -21.89
CA MET A 237 -13.54 -3.22 -21.32
C MET A 237 -12.87 -4.52 -20.88
N SER A 238 -11.54 -4.58 -20.89
CA SER A 238 -10.75 -5.67 -20.34
C SER A 238 -9.54 -5.07 -19.63
N HIS A 239 -9.30 -5.48 -18.40
CA HIS A 239 -8.19 -5.00 -17.60
C HIS A 239 -7.80 -6.01 -16.52
N TYR A 240 -6.50 -6.24 -16.37
CA TYR A 240 -5.95 -7.40 -15.65
C TYR A 240 -6.70 -8.67 -16.07
N ASP A 241 -7.40 -9.26 -15.12
CA ASP A 241 -8.11 -10.50 -15.30
C ASP A 241 -9.63 -10.33 -15.22
N HIS A 242 -10.14 -9.14 -15.54
CA HIS A 242 -11.56 -8.91 -15.59
C HIS A 242 -11.98 -8.35 -16.94
N ASP A 243 -13.18 -8.75 -17.33
CA ASP A 243 -13.87 -8.22 -18.49
C ASP A 243 -15.12 -7.48 -18.02
N TRP A 244 -15.32 -6.28 -18.54
CA TRP A 244 -16.51 -5.49 -18.27
C TRP A 244 -17.70 -6.09 -19.01
N ASP A 245 -18.78 -6.40 -18.28
CA ASP A 245 -20.07 -6.78 -18.85
C ASP A 245 -21.01 -5.56 -18.90
N PRO A 246 -21.30 -5.01 -20.10
CA PRO A 246 -22.19 -3.87 -20.25
C PRO A 246 -23.64 -4.14 -19.80
N LYS A 247 -24.08 -5.41 -19.75
CA LYS A 247 -25.45 -5.74 -19.39
C LYS A 247 -25.68 -5.64 -17.89
N THR A 248 -24.73 -6.13 -17.10
CA THR A 248 -24.80 -6.11 -15.63
C THR A 248 -24.08 -4.90 -15.04
N GLN A 249 -23.31 -4.17 -15.85
CA GLN A 249 -22.42 -3.09 -15.42
C GLN A 249 -21.47 -3.55 -14.31
N GLN A 250 -20.93 -4.76 -14.47
CA GLN A 250 -19.96 -5.34 -13.53
C GLN A 250 -18.69 -5.74 -14.26
N TRP A 251 -17.58 -5.65 -13.54
CA TRP A 251 -16.33 -6.30 -13.89
C TRP A 251 -16.43 -7.77 -13.50
N ILE A 252 -16.40 -8.66 -14.48
CA ILE A 252 -16.53 -10.10 -14.29
C ILE A 252 -15.13 -10.72 -14.36
N PRO A 253 -14.74 -11.55 -13.37
CA PRO A 253 -13.54 -12.37 -13.45
C PRO A 253 -13.47 -13.18 -14.76
N ASN A 254 -12.37 -13.05 -15.47
CA ASN A 254 -12.04 -13.95 -16.55
C ASN A 254 -11.31 -15.19 -15.99
N LYS A 255 -11.01 -16.18 -16.84
CA LYS A 255 -10.38 -17.43 -16.39
C LYS A 255 -9.04 -17.19 -15.67
N LYS A 256 -8.24 -16.22 -16.13
CA LYS A 256 -6.93 -15.90 -15.56
C LYS A 256 -7.05 -15.39 -14.13
N TYR A 257 -8.15 -14.69 -13.80
CA TYR A 257 -8.37 -14.17 -12.45
C TYR A 257 -8.55 -15.28 -11.46
N ASN A 258 -9.36 -16.28 -11.81
CA ASN A 258 -9.62 -17.39 -10.89
C ASN A 258 -8.33 -18.13 -10.55
N ASP A 259 -7.41 -18.22 -11.51
CA ASP A 259 -6.08 -18.82 -11.31
C ASP A 259 -5.20 -17.91 -10.40
N GLU A 260 -5.11 -16.60 -10.66
CA GLU A 260 -4.31 -15.67 -9.85
C GLU A 260 -4.88 -15.40 -8.45
N ALA A 261 -6.20 -15.32 -8.32
CA ALA A 261 -6.91 -15.18 -7.06
C ALA A 261 -6.66 -16.40 -6.15
N ALA A 262 -6.75 -17.60 -6.73
CA ALA A 262 -6.44 -18.83 -6.02
C ALA A 262 -4.96 -18.89 -5.58
N GLU A 263 -4.03 -18.39 -6.42
CA GLU A 263 -2.62 -18.28 -6.05
C GLU A 263 -2.40 -17.30 -4.90
N ARG A 264 -3.01 -16.10 -4.95
CA ARG A 264 -2.96 -15.12 -3.86
C ARG A 264 -3.53 -15.66 -2.55
N ASP A 265 -4.67 -16.34 -2.62
CA ASP A 265 -5.29 -16.97 -1.44
C ASP A 265 -4.41 -18.11 -0.90
N ALA A 266 -3.79 -18.92 -1.76
CA ALA A 266 -2.86 -19.96 -1.37
C ALA A 266 -1.60 -19.37 -0.69
N ASP A 267 -1.08 -18.26 -1.20
CA ASP A 267 0.07 -17.58 -0.62
C ASP A 267 -0.28 -16.88 0.70
N ALA A 268 -1.49 -16.31 0.80
CA ALA A 268 -1.99 -15.76 2.06
C ALA A 268 -2.15 -16.86 3.13
N GLN A 269 -2.69 -18.02 2.73
CA GLN A 269 -2.82 -19.18 3.59
C GLN A 269 -1.45 -19.72 4.03
N ARG A 270 -0.49 -19.88 3.11
CA ARG A 270 0.89 -20.28 3.43
C ARG A 270 1.54 -19.33 4.41
N PHE A 271 1.42 -18.02 4.17
CA PHE A 271 1.97 -17.00 5.06
C PHE A 271 1.36 -17.09 6.47
N ARG A 272 0.04 -17.31 6.57
CA ARG A 272 -0.66 -17.50 7.85
C ARG A 272 -0.19 -18.75 8.59
N GLU A 273 -0.03 -19.87 7.89
CA GLU A 273 0.47 -21.11 8.47
C GLU A 273 1.92 -20.99 8.98
N GLU A 274 2.78 -20.29 8.24
CA GLU A 274 4.15 -20.00 8.68
C GLU A 274 4.20 -19.12 9.93
N LEU A 275 3.28 -18.16 10.05
CA LEU A 275 3.16 -17.32 11.24
C LEU A 275 2.72 -18.12 12.47
N ASP A 276 1.78 -19.04 12.30
CA ASP A 276 1.26 -19.83 13.41
C ASP A 276 2.28 -20.85 13.90
N LYS A 277 3.04 -21.50 13.00
CA LYS A 277 4.17 -22.37 13.36
C LYS A 277 5.25 -21.65 14.18
N LYS A 278 5.46 -20.35 13.95
CA LYS A 278 6.44 -19.55 14.72
C LYS A 278 5.94 -19.08 16.08
N LYS A 279 4.62 -19.12 16.33
CA LYS A 279 4.02 -18.74 17.61
C LYS A 279 3.98 -19.90 18.61
N ASP A 280 4.09 -21.14 18.15
CA ASP A 280 4.20 -22.33 18.99
C ASP A 280 5.69 -22.72 19.20
N PRO A 281 6.29 -22.49 20.38
CA PRO A 281 7.69 -22.82 20.62
C PRO A 281 7.96 -24.33 20.71
N SER A 282 6.93 -25.18 20.66
CA SER A 282 7.08 -26.64 20.85
C SER A 282 7.48 -27.42 19.59
N GLU A 283 7.52 -26.77 18.42
CA GLU A 283 7.90 -27.38 17.13
C GLU A 283 9.08 -26.65 16.44
N GLN A 284 10.12 -26.25 17.18
CA GLN A 284 11.42 -26.03 16.51
C GLN A 284 12.07 -27.39 16.25
N PRO A 285 12.43 -27.75 15.01
CA PRO A 285 13.18 -28.96 14.74
C PRO A 285 14.53 -28.87 15.45
N ASP A 286 14.89 -29.92 16.19
CA ASP A 286 16.20 -30.08 16.82
C ASP A 286 17.32 -29.72 15.83
N GLN A 287 18.15 -28.75 16.21
CA GLN A 287 19.41 -28.56 15.52
C GLN A 287 20.24 -29.85 15.67
N PRO A 288 20.77 -30.44 14.59
CA PRO A 288 21.56 -31.65 14.72
C PRO A 288 22.81 -31.37 15.57
N GLU A 289 22.93 -32.14 16.66
CA GLU A 289 24.10 -32.19 17.52
C GLU A 289 25.38 -32.33 16.69
N GLN A 290 26.32 -31.42 16.91
CA GLN A 290 27.67 -31.57 16.37
C GLN A 290 28.28 -32.86 16.93
N HIS A 291 28.56 -33.80 16.03
CA HIS A 291 29.26 -35.04 16.30
C HIS A 291 30.49 -34.82 17.19
N LYS A 292 30.47 -35.45 18.36
CA LYS A 292 31.68 -35.81 19.11
C LYS A 292 32.46 -36.82 18.27
N ASN A 293 33.68 -36.44 17.86
CA ASN A 293 34.71 -37.42 17.53
C ASN A 293 35.60 -37.61 18.75
N GLU A 294 35.60 -38.83 19.26
CA GLU A 294 36.53 -39.33 20.26
C GLU A 294 37.91 -39.55 19.64
N GLY A 295 38.94 -39.12 20.38
CA GLY A 295 40.15 -39.89 20.62
C GLY A 295 41.17 -40.02 19.49
N ASP A 296 42.30 -39.31 19.63
CA ASP A 296 43.58 -40.00 19.62
C ASP A 296 44.60 -39.34 20.55
N LYS A 297 45.45 -40.19 21.15
CA LYS A 297 46.31 -39.96 22.33
C LYS A 297 47.64 -39.22 22.02
N PRO A 298 48.38 -38.78 23.07
CA PRO A 298 49.56 -37.91 22.96
C PRO A 298 50.89 -38.70 22.92
N ASP A 299 51.95 -38.05 22.43
CA ASP A 299 53.38 -38.19 22.82
C ASP A 299 54.25 -37.41 21.80
N THR A 300 54.94 -36.31 22.12
CA THR A 300 56.21 -36.05 22.87
C THR A 300 57.27 -35.42 21.94
N GLU A 301 57.94 -34.40 22.49
CA GLU A 301 59.32 -33.95 22.25
C GLU A 301 59.78 -33.37 20.88
N LYS A 302 60.09 -32.06 20.87
CA LYS A 302 61.44 -31.41 20.72
C LYS A 302 61.25 -29.92 20.40
N ARG A 303 61.81 -28.98 21.20
CA ARG A 303 63.16 -28.36 21.08
C ARG A 303 63.32 -27.66 19.72
N ASP A 304 63.67 -26.38 19.57
CA ASP A 304 64.56 -25.46 20.28
C ASP A 304 64.12 -24.02 19.88
N GLU A 305 64.04 -23.06 20.81
CA GLU A 305 64.99 -21.95 21.02
C GLU A 305 65.09 -20.89 19.90
N ASP A 306 65.22 -19.66 20.39
CA ASP A 306 65.70 -18.42 19.79
C ASP A 306 64.75 -17.51 19.00
N ASP A 307 64.83 -16.18 19.09
CA ASP A 307 65.33 -15.20 20.07
C ASP A 307 65.05 -13.81 19.40
N ILE A 308 65.07 -12.73 20.19
CA ILE A 308 65.35 -11.32 19.78
C ILE A 308 64.23 -10.60 18.98
N SER A 309 63.39 -9.71 19.52
CA SER A 309 63.54 -8.42 20.26
C SER A 309 63.22 -7.21 19.38
N ASP A 310 62.45 -6.27 19.95
CA ASP A 310 62.62 -4.80 19.90
C ASP A 310 62.59 -4.09 18.52
N GLU A 311 62.11 -2.87 18.32
CA GLU A 311 61.81 -1.76 19.20
C GLU A 311 60.90 -0.74 18.47
N LYS A 312 60.22 0.09 19.26
CA LYS A 312 59.66 1.43 19.02
C LYS A 312 59.93 2.11 17.66
N LEU A 313 58.93 2.88 17.21
CA LEU A 313 59.13 4.33 17.02
C LEU A 313 57.83 5.13 17.06
N GLN A 314 57.91 6.21 17.83
CA GLN A 314 56.92 7.26 18.03
C GLN A 314 57.44 8.50 17.29
N GLN A 315 56.52 9.36 16.83
CA GLN A 315 56.66 10.81 16.59
C GLN A 315 56.58 11.39 15.15
N GLN A 316 55.62 12.33 15.06
CA GLN A 316 55.66 13.68 14.45
C GLN A 316 55.39 13.85 12.93
N ALA A 317 54.17 14.37 12.65
CA ALA A 317 53.78 15.64 12.01
C ALA A 317 54.78 16.37 11.08
N PRO A 318 54.33 17.17 10.10
CA PRO A 318 53.39 18.30 10.28
C PRO A 318 51.95 18.06 9.84
#